data_AF-A0A5J4NGZ4-F1
#
_entry.id   AF-A0A5J4NGZ4-F1
#
_cell.length_a   1.000
_cell.length_b   1.000
_cell.length_c   1.000
_cell.angle_alpha   90.00
_cell.angle_beta   90.00
_cell.angle_gamma   90.00
#
_symmetry.space_group_name_H-M   'P 1'
#
loop_
_entity.id
_entity.type
_entity.pdbx_description
1 polymer ?
#
loop_
_entity_poly.entity_id
_entity_poly.type
_entity_poly.pdbx_seq_one_letter_code
_entity_poly.pdbx_strand_id
1 'polypeptide(L)'
;MNRPTCPVPLRFSQVPGNMGLWDQRLAMKWVKENIDVFGGDPERITLFGESAGAVSVSTHVLSPWSHTFFTNAIMQSGSVFGYWALVTNTQALNRTNQ
;
A
#
# COMPACT_ATOMS: atom_id res chain seq x y z
N MET A 1 25.95 3.90 26.84
CA MET A 1 26.29 2.90 25.80
C MET A 1 25.81 3.42 24.46
N ASN A 2 26.76 3.77 23.59
CA ASN A 2 26.53 4.39 22.29
C ASN A 2 25.90 3.39 21.31
N ARG A 3 24.77 3.74 20.69
CA ARG A 3 24.31 3.02 19.49
C ARG A 3 25.14 3.50 18.30
N PRO A 4 25.72 2.61 17.49
CA PRO A 4 26.45 3.02 16.30
C PRO A 4 25.50 3.73 15.33
N THR A 5 25.82 4.98 15.01
CA THR A 5 25.18 5.74 13.94
C THR A 5 25.52 5.08 12.62
N CYS A 6 24.58 4.31 12.07
CA CYS A 6 24.66 3.86 10.69
C CYS A 6 24.69 5.10 9.79
N PRO A 7 25.67 5.25 8.88
CA PRO A 7 25.66 6.35 7.92
C PRO A 7 24.58 6.05 6.89
N VAL A 8 23.35 6.47 7.15
CA VAL A 8 22.26 6.37 6.18
C VAL A 8 22.59 7.35 5.05
N PRO A 9 22.74 6.92 3.79
CA PRO A 9 22.78 7.86 2.68
C PRO A 9 21.39 8.47 2.58
N LEU A 10 21.25 9.70 3.08
CA LEU A 10 20.04 10.51 2.93
C LEU A 10 19.85 10.83 1.45
N ARG A 11 19.07 10.02 0.73
CA ARG A 11 18.58 10.39 -0.61
C ARG A 11 17.07 10.36 -0.80
N PHE A 12 16.26 10.11 0.24
CA PHE A 12 14.80 9.98 0.08
C PHE A 12 13.93 10.35 1.31
N SER A 13 14.37 11.23 2.22
CA SER A 13 13.59 11.47 3.45
C SER A 13 12.32 12.32 3.27
N GLN A 14 12.23 13.12 2.21
CA GLN A 14 11.09 14.04 2.02
C GLN A 14 9.95 13.45 1.17
N VAL A 15 10.27 12.54 0.22
CA VAL A 15 9.30 11.91 -0.67
C VAL A 15 9.57 10.41 -0.73
N PRO A 16 9.06 9.63 0.24
CA PRO A 16 9.32 8.19 0.32
C PRO A 16 8.57 7.36 -0.74
N GLY A 17 7.64 7.96 -1.48
CA GLY A 17 6.81 7.30 -2.49
C GLY A 17 5.59 6.59 -1.92
N ASN A 18 4.85 5.90 -2.78
CA ASN A 18 3.66 5.10 -2.43
C ASN A 18 2.50 5.88 -1.76
N MET A 19 2.41 7.20 -1.95
CA MET A 19 1.40 8.04 -1.28
C MET A 19 -0.02 7.51 -1.48
N GLY A 20 -0.40 7.14 -2.71
CA GLY A 20 -1.74 6.57 -2.97
C GLY A 20 -2.02 5.25 -2.25
N LEU A 21 -1.00 4.41 -2.02
CA LEU A 21 -1.16 3.18 -1.22
C LEU A 21 -1.31 3.50 0.28
N TRP A 22 -0.61 4.53 0.78
CA TRP A 22 -0.80 5.01 2.14
C TRP A 22 -2.19 5.61 2.35
N ASP A 23 -2.72 6.32 1.36
CA ASP A 23 -4.08 6.86 1.39
C ASP A 23 -5.12 5.73 1.41
N GLN A 24 -4.97 4.72 0.56
CA GLN A 24 -5.84 3.53 0.56
C GLN A 24 -5.77 2.79 1.90
N ARG A 25 -4.59 2.66 2.51
CA ARG A 25 -4.45 2.10 3.85
C ARG A 25 -5.19 2.92 4.90
N LEU A 26 -5.07 4.25 4.85
CA LEU A 26 -5.80 5.13 5.76
C LEU A 26 -7.31 4.96 5.60
N ALA A 27 -7.79 4.84 4.36
CA ALA A 27 -9.21 4.57 4.09
C ALA A 27 -9.65 3.21 4.66
N MET A 28 -8.87 2.14 4.47
CA MET A 28 -9.18 0.83 5.07
C MET A 28 -9.21 0.87 6.59
N LYS A 29 -8.28 1.59 7.21
CA LYS A 29 -8.29 1.83 8.66
C LYS A 29 -9.58 2.54 9.08
N TRP A 30 -9.94 3.62 8.39
CA TRP A 30 -11.18 4.36 8.67
C TRP A 30 -12.41 3.46 8.54
N VAL A 31 -12.50 2.65 7.49
CA VAL A 31 -13.60 1.69 7.32
C VAL A 31 -13.62 0.70 8.49
N LYS A 32 -12.49 0.07 8.83
CA LYS A 32 -12.42 -0.86 9.96
C LYS A 32 -12.86 -0.24 11.30
N GLU A 33 -12.54 1.03 11.52
CA GLU A 33 -12.87 1.76 12.76
C GLU A 33 -14.30 2.32 12.81
N ASN A 34 -14.99 2.44 11.67
CA ASN A 34 -16.26 3.18 11.61
C ASN A 34 -17.39 2.45 10.86
N ILE A 35 -17.15 1.32 10.19
CA ILE A 35 -18.20 0.71 9.34
C ILE A 35 -19.36 0.13 10.16
N ASP A 36 -19.15 -0.13 11.44
CA ASP A 36 -20.16 -0.61 12.39
C ASP A 36 -21.32 0.39 12.57
N VAL A 37 -21.03 1.70 12.57
CA VAL A 37 -22.10 2.73 12.66
C VAL A 37 -23.00 2.76 11.42
N PHE A 38 -22.53 2.21 10.30
CA PHE A 38 -23.31 2.06 9.06
C PHE A 38 -23.97 0.67 8.96
N GLY A 39 -23.86 -0.17 9.99
CA GLY A 39 -24.41 -1.53 10.02
C GLY A 39 -23.55 -2.58 9.31
N GLY A 40 -22.30 -2.25 8.96
CA GLY A 40 -21.34 -3.21 8.45
C GLY A 40 -20.63 -3.98 9.57
N ASP A 41 -19.96 -5.07 9.19
CA ASP A 41 -19.15 -5.87 10.11
C ASP A 41 -17.66 -5.60 9.85
N PRO A 42 -16.94 -4.95 10.80
CA PRO A 42 -15.52 -4.65 10.63
C PRO A 42 -14.66 -5.91 10.49
N GLU A 43 -15.09 -7.08 10.97
CA GLU A 43 -14.38 -8.36 10.83
C GLU A 43 -14.63 -9.06 9.48
N ARG A 44 -15.49 -8.50 8.62
CA ARG A 44 -15.86 -9.09 7.32
C ARG A 44 -15.68 -8.13 6.15
N ILE A 45 -14.62 -7.34 6.18
CA ILE A 45 -14.26 -6.44 5.08
C ILE A 45 -13.64 -7.24 3.92
N THR A 46 -14.10 -6.98 2.70
CA THR A 46 -13.53 -7.55 1.46
C THR A 46 -12.96 -6.43 0.62
N LEU A 47 -11.65 -6.48 0.36
CA LEU A 47 -10.98 -5.54 -0.53
C LEU A 47 -11.11 -6.03 -1.98
N PHE A 48 -11.59 -5.18 -2.88
CA PHE A 48 -11.84 -5.52 -4.27
C PHE A 48 -11.19 -4.48 -5.18
N GLY A 49 -10.59 -4.92 -6.29
CA GLY A 49 -10.08 -4.01 -7.31
C GLY A 49 -9.85 -4.65 -8.68
N GLU A 50 -9.81 -3.80 -9.70
CA GLU A 50 -9.55 -4.14 -11.11
C GLU A 50 -8.33 -3.37 -11.62
N SER A 51 -7.54 -3.96 -12.52
CA SER A 51 -6.36 -3.32 -13.13
C SER A 51 -5.38 -2.79 -12.07
N ALA A 52 -5.08 -1.49 -12.04
CA ALA A 52 -4.25 -0.87 -11.01
C ALA A 52 -4.85 -1.01 -9.60
N GLY A 53 -6.17 -1.11 -9.49
CA GLY A 53 -6.87 -1.46 -8.26
C GLY A 53 -6.55 -2.89 -7.82
N ALA A 54 -6.51 -3.87 -8.73
CA ALA A 54 -6.12 -5.23 -8.39
C ALA A 54 -4.65 -5.32 -7.95
N VAL A 55 -3.76 -4.54 -8.60
CA VAL A 55 -2.38 -4.36 -8.12
C VAL A 55 -2.36 -3.80 -6.70
N SER A 56 -3.17 -2.77 -6.43
CA SER A 56 -3.29 -2.18 -5.10
C SER A 56 -3.77 -3.20 -4.06
N VAL A 57 -4.81 -3.98 -4.37
CA VAL A 57 -5.28 -5.08 -3.52
C VAL A 57 -4.16 -6.06 -3.22
N SER A 58 -3.47 -6.56 -4.25
CA SER A 58 -2.37 -7.51 -4.06
C SER A 58 -1.21 -6.92 -3.25
N THR A 59 -0.96 -5.61 -3.37
CA THR A 59 0.05 -4.90 -2.56
C THR A 59 -0.36 -4.85 -1.09
N HIS A 60 -1.63 -4.61 -0.80
CA HIS A 60 -2.16 -4.60 0.57
C HIS A 60 -2.23 -5.98 1.21
N VAL A 61 -2.46 -7.04 0.42
CA VAL A 61 -2.36 -8.44 0.88
C VAL A 61 -0.95 -8.77 1.36
N LEU A 62 0.08 -8.29 0.64
CA LEU A 62 1.48 -8.54 1.01
C LEU A 62 2.01 -7.60 2.10
N SER A 63 1.41 -6.44 2.27
CA SER A 63 1.88 -5.41 3.18
C SER A 63 1.60 -5.76 4.65
N PRO A 64 2.63 -5.89 5.52
CA PRO A 64 2.41 -6.16 6.94
C PRO A 64 1.69 -5.01 7.67
N TRP A 65 1.60 -3.83 7.05
CA TRP A 65 0.88 -2.69 7.62
C TRP A 65 -0.59 -2.62 7.23
N SER A 66 -1.03 -3.41 6.25
CA SER A 66 -2.39 -3.31 5.68
C SER A 66 -3.25 -4.54 5.95
N HIS A 67 -2.64 -5.73 6.10
CA HIS A 67 -3.36 -7.00 6.16
C HIS A 67 -4.36 -7.14 7.33
N THR A 68 -4.27 -6.31 8.38
CA THR A 68 -5.17 -6.35 9.53
C THR A 68 -6.50 -5.61 9.30
N PHE A 69 -6.64 -4.85 8.21
CA PHE A 69 -7.82 -4.01 7.97
C PHE A 69 -8.87 -4.64 7.07
N PHE A 70 -8.61 -5.81 6.49
CA PHE A 70 -9.56 -6.56 5.67
C PHE A 70 -9.36 -8.06 5.82
N THR A 71 -10.39 -8.83 5.47
CA THR A 71 -10.42 -10.28 5.68
C THR A 71 -10.28 -11.03 4.37
N ASN A 72 -10.95 -10.55 3.32
CA ASN A 72 -10.96 -11.18 2.00
C ASN A 72 -10.45 -10.22 0.92
N ALA A 73 -9.97 -10.77 -0.19
CA ALA A 73 -9.46 -10.00 -1.32
C ALA A 73 -9.97 -10.55 -2.66
N ILE A 74 -10.36 -9.66 -3.57
CA ILE A 74 -10.72 -9.98 -4.96
C ILE A 74 -9.86 -9.11 -5.89
N MET A 75 -9.18 -9.76 -6.82
CA MET A 75 -8.24 -9.13 -7.75
C MET A 75 -8.65 -9.47 -9.18
N GLN A 76 -9.06 -8.46 -9.96
CA GLN A 76 -9.45 -8.64 -11.35
C GLN A 76 -8.41 -8.02 -12.30
N SER A 77 -7.85 -8.83 -13.20
CA SER A 77 -7.02 -8.35 -14.31
C SER A 77 -5.80 -7.48 -13.91
N GLY A 78 -5.21 -7.73 -12.74
CA GLY A 78 -3.97 -7.07 -12.29
C GLY A 78 -3.36 -7.74 -11.06
N SER A 79 -2.03 -7.63 -10.91
CA SER A 79 -1.27 -8.13 -9.75
C SER A 79 0.08 -7.42 -9.61
N VAL A 80 0.69 -7.46 -8.42
CA VAL A 80 2.08 -6.96 -8.20
C VAL A 80 3.13 -7.56 -9.15
N PHE A 81 2.84 -8.70 -9.79
CA PHE A 81 3.74 -9.33 -10.75
C PHE A 81 3.57 -8.79 -12.18
N GLY A 82 2.60 -7.90 -12.43
CA GLY A 82 2.48 -7.22 -13.71
C GLY A 82 3.71 -6.36 -14.00
N TYR A 83 4.22 -6.40 -15.23
CA TYR A 83 5.44 -5.66 -15.63
C TYR A 83 5.33 -4.13 -15.46
N TRP A 84 4.10 -3.61 -15.38
CA TRP A 84 3.80 -2.19 -15.19
C TRP A 84 3.47 -1.82 -13.73
N ALA A 85 3.34 -2.80 -12.84
CA ALA A 85 2.79 -2.64 -11.49
C ALA A 85 3.76 -1.98 -10.51
N LEU A 86 5.05 -2.29 -10.61
CA LEU A 86 6.09 -1.81 -9.70
C LEU A 86 7.25 -1.19 -10.47
N VAL A 87 7.85 -0.16 -9.88
CA VAL A 87 9.05 0.48 -10.39
C VAL A 87 10.09 0.54 -9.28
N THR A 88 11.36 0.37 -9.63
CA THR A 88 12.45 0.54 -8.68
C THR A 88 12.66 2.02 -8.37
N ASN A 89 13.22 2.34 -7.20
CA ASN A 89 13.53 3.72 -6.82
C ASN A 89 14.43 4.42 -7.86
N THR A 90 15.39 3.70 -8.45
CA THR A 90 16.24 4.21 -9.52
C THR A 90 15.44 4.59 -10.76
N GLN A 91 14.51 3.72 -11.19
CA GLN A 91 13.64 4.01 -12.34
C GLN A 91 12.73 5.20 -12.08
N ALA A 92 12.16 5.30 -10.87
CA ALA A 92 11.31 6.43 -10.48
C ALA A 92 12.08 7.76 -10.54
N LEU A 93 13.29 7.82 -9.98
CA LEU A 93 14.15 9.00 -10.06
C LEU A 93 14.50 9.39 -11.49
N ASN A 94 14.84 8.41 -12.33
CA ASN A 94 15.19 8.67 -13.72
C ASN A 94 14.03 9.29 -14.50
N ARG A 95 12.77 8.97 -14.15
CA ARG A 95 11.58 9.57 -14.77
C ARG A 95 11.32 11.01 -14.30
N THR A 96 11.67 11.34 -13.05
CA THR A 96 11.50 12.70 -12.51
C THR A 96 12.54 13.68 -13.05
N ASN A 97 13.73 13.20 -13.41
CA ASN A 97 14.83 14.03 -13.92
C ASN A 97 14.80 14.22 -15.45
N GLN A 98 13.74 13.77 -16.12
CA GLN A 98 13.46 14.04 -17.54
C GLN A 98 12.56 15.25 -17.67
#